data_AF-A0A363UC55-F1
#
_entry.id   AF-A0A363UC55-F1
#
_cell.length_a   1.000
_cell.length_b   1.000
_cell.length_c   1.000
_cell.angle_alpha   90.00
_cell.angle_beta   90.00
_cell.angle_gamma   90.00
#
_symmetry.space_group_name_H-M   'P 1'
#
loop_
_entity.id
_entity.type
_entity.pdbx_description
1 polymer ?
#
loop_
_entity_poly.entity_id
_entity_poly.type
_entity_poly.pdbx_seq_one_letter_code
_entity_poly.pdbx_strand_id
1 'polypeptide(L)'
;MKTSKHNVIILFLLATLVMLAASGCSQIAGDPNFTLVDGETVAGNLIILSQNATLSAGSSVDGSVIMVCCNLIVEGEVAGDVSLLTGNVMVNSPADVKGDVSVLSGNVSK
;
A
#
# COMPACT_ATOMS: atom_id res chain seq x y z
N MET A 1 13.23 -12.62 39.22
CA MET A 1 12.39 -12.73 38.00
C MET A 1 13.23 -13.44 36.93
N LYS A 2 13.02 -14.75 36.71
CA LYS A 2 13.87 -15.59 35.87
C LYS A 2 13.34 -15.58 34.44
N THR A 3 13.83 -14.68 33.60
CA THR A 3 13.45 -14.65 32.18
C THR A 3 13.96 -15.93 31.51
N SER A 4 13.03 -16.76 31.02
CA SER A 4 13.36 -17.96 30.25
C SER A 4 14.11 -17.54 28.99
N LYS A 5 15.18 -18.26 28.62
CA LYS A 5 16.01 -17.98 27.42
C LYS A 5 15.15 -17.84 26.15
N HIS A 6 14.02 -18.57 26.09
CA HIS A 6 13.04 -18.48 25.01
C HIS A 6 12.38 -17.10 24.91
N ASN A 7 12.05 -16.46 26.04
CA ASN A 7 11.46 -15.13 26.04
C ASN A 7 12.46 -14.07 25.57
N VAL A 8 13.74 -14.26 25.89
CA VAL A 8 14.81 -13.37 25.40
C VAL A 8 15.01 -13.53 23.89
N ILE A 9 14.96 -14.76 23.38
CA ILE A 9 15.05 -15.05 21.94
C ILE A 9 13.85 -14.47 21.18
N ILE A 10 12.63 -14.67 21.69
CA ILE A 10 11.41 -14.10 21.10
C ILE A 10 11.46 -12.57 21.08
N LEU A 11 11.91 -11.96 22.18
CA LEU A 11 12.04 -10.50 22.25
C LEU A 11 13.08 -9.98 21.25
N PHE A 12 14.20 -10.69 21.09
CA PHE A 12 15.21 -10.38 20.07
C PHE A 12 14.65 -10.52 18.65
N LEU A 13 13.94 -11.61 18.35
CA LEU A 13 13.29 -11.83 17.04
C LEU A 13 12.28 -10.73 16.73
N LEU A 14 11.46 -10.36 17.71
CA LEU A 14 10.47 -9.30 17.55
C LEU A 14 11.15 -7.93 17.35
N ALA A 15 12.21 -7.63 18.11
CA ALA A 15 12.98 -6.41 17.94
C ALA A 15 13.65 -6.33 16.56
N THR A 16 14.21 -7.43 16.06
CA THR A 16 14.77 -7.48 14.70
C THR A 16 13.70 -7.29 13.65
N LEU A 17 12.51 -7.89 13.81
CA LEU A 17 11.40 -7.72 12.89
C LEU A 17 10.90 -6.26 12.85
N VAL A 18 10.83 -5.61 14.01
CA VAL A 18 10.47 -4.18 14.13
C VAL A 18 11.53 -3.29 13.47
N MET A 19 12.82 -3.57 13.65
CA MET A 19 13.89 -2.82 12.98
C MET A 19 13.86 -2.99 11.46
N LEU A 20 13.60 -4.21 10.95
CA LEU A 20 13.40 -4.44 9.52
C LEU A 20 12.18 -3.67 8.98
N ALA A 21 11.05 -3.70 9.68
CA ALA A 21 9.86 -2.94 9.29
C ALA A 21 10.11 -1.42 9.28
N ALA A 22 10.92 -0.90 10.20
CA ALA A 22 11.29 0.52 10.24
C ALA A 22 12.12 0.96 9.02
N SER A 23 12.92 0.06 8.43
CA SER A 23 13.71 0.37 7.22
C SER A 23 12.85 0.51 5.96
N GLY A 24 11.62 -0.03 5.97
CA GLY A 24 10.67 0.12 4.86
C GLY A 24 10.23 1.57 4.62
N CYS A 25 10.33 2.44 5.63
CA CYS A 25 9.97 3.86 5.51
C CYS A 25 11.16 4.78 5.16
N SER A 26 12.37 4.25 4.99
CA SER A 26 13.54 5.05 4.61
C SER A 26 13.56 5.24 3.09
N GLN A 27 13.00 6.37 2.63
CA GLN A 27 13.13 6.80 1.23
C GLN A 27 14.62 7.12 0.94
N ILE A 28 15.27 6.24 0.18
CA ILE A 28 16.59 6.49 -0.40
C ILE A 28 16.36 7.34 -1.65
N ALA A 29 16.38 8.66 -1.53
CA ALA A 29 16.50 9.64 -2.63
C ALA A 29 15.82 9.28 -3.98
N GLY A 30 14.59 8.75 -3.93
CA GLY A 30 13.76 8.44 -5.09
C GLY A 30 12.51 9.33 -5.12
N ASP A 31 11.70 9.24 -6.17
CA ASP A 31 10.39 9.88 -6.19
C ASP A 31 9.56 9.33 -5.01
N PRO A 32 9.06 10.16 -4.09
CA PRO A 32 8.22 9.71 -2.99
C PRO A 32 6.84 9.20 -3.46
N ASN A 33 6.52 9.37 -4.74
CA ASN A 33 5.22 9.07 -5.30
C ASN A 33 5.35 8.12 -6.51
N PHE A 34 4.43 7.16 -6.58
CA PHE A 34 4.20 6.35 -7.76
C PHE A 34 2.99 6.91 -8.51
N THR A 35 3.13 7.21 -9.79
CA THR A 35 1.99 7.58 -10.64
C THR A 35 1.86 6.57 -11.77
N LEU A 36 0.71 5.90 -11.86
CA LEU A 36 0.33 5.17 -13.05
C LEU A 36 -0.40 6.15 -13.97
N VAL A 37 0.25 6.52 -15.08
CA VAL A 37 -0.25 7.59 -15.94
C VAL A 37 -1.34 7.10 -16.90
N ASP A 38 -2.06 8.04 -17.50
CA ASP A 38 -3.09 7.75 -18.50
C ASP A 38 -2.58 6.84 -19.63
N GLY A 39 -3.39 5.84 -19.99
CA GLY A 39 -3.07 4.84 -21.00
C GLY A 39 -2.10 3.75 -20.56
N GLU A 40 -1.50 3.83 -19.37
CA GLU A 40 -0.70 2.73 -18.83
C GLU A 40 -1.59 1.64 -18.21
N THR A 41 -1.17 0.39 -18.40
CA THR A 41 -1.85 -0.77 -17.83
C THR A 41 -0.84 -1.63 -17.07
N VAL A 42 -1.16 -1.93 -15.82
CA VAL A 42 -0.45 -2.95 -15.05
C VAL A 42 -1.16 -4.28 -15.25
N ALA A 43 -0.50 -5.20 -15.95
CA ALA A 43 -0.99 -6.56 -16.10
C ALA A 43 -0.89 -7.31 -14.76
N GLY A 44 -2.03 -7.52 -14.11
CA GLY A 44 -2.15 -8.26 -12.85
C GLY A 44 -2.11 -7.36 -11.61
N ASN A 45 -1.60 -7.89 -10.50
CA ASN A 45 -1.65 -7.21 -9.21
C ASN A 45 -0.54 -6.16 -9.07
N LEU A 46 -0.89 -5.01 -8.48
CA LEU A 46 0.03 -3.92 -8.19
C LEU A 46 0.30 -3.85 -6.69
N ILE A 47 1.57 -4.01 -6.29
CA ILE A 47 2.00 -3.92 -4.89
C ILE A 47 2.88 -2.69 -4.72
N ILE A 48 2.44 -1.74 -3.88
CA ILE A 48 3.15 -0.49 -3.63
C ILE A 48 3.60 -0.44 -2.18
N LEU A 49 4.91 -0.31 -2.00
CA LEU A 49 5.55 -0.23 -0.70
C LEU A 49 6.02 1.21 -0.48
N SER A 50 5.53 1.84 0.59
CA SER A 50 6.11 3.07 1.17
C SER A 50 6.14 4.32 0.28
N GLN A 51 5.24 4.40 -0.70
CA GLN A 51 5.06 5.57 -1.56
C GLN A 51 3.60 6.00 -1.54
N ASN A 52 3.34 7.30 -1.68
CA ASN A 52 1.99 7.70 -2.10
C ASN A 52 1.79 7.22 -3.54
N ALA A 53 0.55 6.93 -3.92
CA ALA A 53 0.28 6.59 -5.30
C ALA A 53 -0.93 7.31 -5.87
N THR A 54 -0.86 7.56 -7.17
CA THR A 54 -1.96 8.06 -7.98
C THR A 54 -2.14 7.13 -9.17
N LEU A 55 -3.33 6.56 -9.32
CA LEU A 55 -3.76 5.89 -10.54
C LEU A 55 -4.56 6.90 -11.34
N SER A 56 -3.93 7.56 -12.32
CA SER A 56 -4.56 8.64 -13.09
C SER A 56 -5.76 8.14 -13.89
N ALA A 57 -6.67 9.06 -14.23
CA ALA A 57 -7.76 8.76 -15.14
C ALA A 57 -7.23 8.12 -16.44
N GLY A 58 -7.89 7.06 -16.90
CA GLY A 58 -7.52 6.28 -18.08
C GLY A 58 -6.34 5.32 -17.90
N SER A 59 -5.76 5.23 -16.70
CA SER A 59 -4.89 4.11 -16.31
C SER A 59 -5.71 2.88 -15.90
N SER A 60 -5.12 1.68 -16.01
CA SER A 60 -5.77 0.42 -15.61
C SER A 60 -4.85 -0.50 -14.81
N VAL A 61 -5.41 -1.19 -13.82
CA VAL A 61 -4.81 -2.33 -13.14
C VAL A 61 -5.71 -3.54 -13.35
N ASP A 62 -5.22 -4.56 -14.08
CA ASP A 62 -6.01 -5.75 -14.43
C ASP A 62 -6.23 -6.71 -13.24
N GLY A 63 -5.62 -6.41 -12.09
CA GLY A 63 -5.77 -7.16 -10.84
C GLY A 63 -6.11 -6.27 -9.65
N SER A 64 -5.68 -6.72 -8.46
CA SER A 64 -5.87 -5.98 -7.20
C SER A 64 -4.69 -5.05 -6.90
N VAL A 65 -4.97 -3.97 -6.19
CA VAL A 65 -3.98 -3.03 -5.67
C VAL A 65 -3.78 -3.30 -4.18
N ILE A 66 -2.53 -3.55 -3.77
CA ILE A 66 -2.17 -3.74 -2.37
C ILE A 66 -1.12 -2.70 -2.00
N MET A 67 -1.40 -1.88 -0.98
CA MET A 67 -0.48 -0.87 -0.51
C MET A 67 -0.29 -0.96 1.01
N VAL A 68 0.96 -0.87 1.46
CA VAL A 68 1.29 -1.07 2.87
C VAL A 68 1.22 0.22 3.69
N CYS A 69 1.63 1.34 3.12
CA CYS A 69 1.73 2.64 3.79
C CYS A 69 1.44 3.80 2.82
N CYS A 70 1.29 5.02 3.35
CA CYS A 70 1.03 6.28 2.65
C CYS A 70 -0.40 6.37 2.06
N ASN A 71 -0.64 7.26 1.10
CA ASN A 71 -1.99 7.53 0.59
C ASN A 71 -2.13 7.10 -0.86
N LEU A 72 -3.33 6.65 -1.23
CA LEU A 72 -3.69 6.25 -2.59
C LEU A 72 -4.82 7.16 -3.12
N ILE A 73 -4.60 7.72 -4.31
CA ILE A 73 -5.64 8.36 -5.12
C ILE A 73 -5.94 7.44 -6.30
N VAL A 74 -7.22 7.10 -6.48
CA VAL A 74 -7.70 6.29 -7.59
C VAL A 74 -8.61 7.15 -8.46
N GLU A 75 -8.19 7.38 -9.69
CA GLU A 75 -8.95 8.04 -10.77
C GLU A 75 -9.11 7.12 -11.99
N GLY A 76 -8.34 6.02 -12.06
CA GLY A 76 -8.38 5.01 -13.12
C GLY A 76 -9.20 3.76 -12.77
N GLU A 77 -8.99 2.69 -13.56
CA GLU A 77 -9.70 1.43 -13.43
C GLU A 77 -8.91 0.41 -12.61
N VAL A 78 -9.60 -0.33 -11.73
CA VAL A 78 -9.03 -1.46 -10.98
C VAL A 78 -9.98 -2.64 -11.11
N ALA A 79 -9.54 -3.70 -11.77
CA ALA A 79 -10.37 -4.87 -12.02
C ALA A 79 -10.60 -5.75 -10.77
N GLY A 80 -9.76 -5.61 -9.75
CA GLY A 80 -9.85 -6.31 -8.47
C GLY A 80 -10.16 -5.39 -7.28
N ASP A 81 -9.66 -5.81 -6.13
CA ASP A 81 -9.80 -5.10 -4.86
C ASP A 81 -8.71 -4.04 -4.67
N VAL A 82 -9.01 -3.02 -3.87
CA VAL A 82 -8.02 -2.05 -3.38
C VAL A 82 -7.87 -2.24 -1.87
N SER A 83 -6.70 -2.67 -1.43
CA SER A 83 -6.41 -2.97 -0.02
C SER A 83 -5.23 -2.16 0.50
N LEU A 84 -5.48 -1.33 1.50
CA LEU A 84 -4.44 -0.56 2.21
C LEU A 84 -4.27 -1.05 3.64
N LEU A 85 -3.04 -1.27 4.09
CA LEU A 85 -2.77 -1.59 5.49
C LEU A 85 -2.81 -0.32 6.36
N THR A 86 -2.14 0.74 5.93
CA THR A 86 -2.11 2.02 6.65
C THR A 86 -2.17 3.20 5.69
N GLY A 87 -2.95 4.23 6.06
CA GLY A 87 -3.12 5.46 5.31
C GLY A 87 -4.52 5.63 4.70
N ASN A 88 -4.70 6.57 3.76
CA ASN A 88 -6.02 6.92 3.25
C ASN A 88 -6.17 6.57 1.76
N VAL A 89 -7.37 6.16 1.37
CA VAL A 89 -7.76 5.98 -0.04
C VAL A 89 -8.77 7.05 -0.42
N MET A 90 -8.51 7.75 -1.52
CA MET A 90 -9.45 8.65 -2.17
C MET A 90 -9.82 8.09 -3.54
N VAL A 91 -11.09 7.78 -3.76
CA VAL A 91 -11.60 7.27 -5.04
C VAL A 91 -12.38 8.39 -5.72
N ASN A 92 -11.78 9.04 -6.71
CA ASN A 92 -12.36 10.17 -7.43
C ASN A 92 -12.97 9.72 -8.76
N SER A 93 -14.05 10.35 -9.19
CA SER A 93 -14.55 10.19 -10.57
C SER A 93 -13.43 10.58 -11.56
N PRO A 94 -13.13 9.77 -12.60
CA PRO A 94 -13.94 8.70 -13.18
C PRO A 94 -13.61 7.26 -12.72
N ALA A 95 -12.97 7.08 -11.57
CA ALA A 95 -12.50 5.77 -11.13
C ALA A 95 -13.56 4.67 -11.14
N ASP A 96 -13.12 3.47 -11.52
CA ASP A 96 -13.96 2.27 -11.59
C ASP A 96 -13.23 1.10 -10.91
N VAL A 97 -13.51 0.88 -9.63
CA VAL A 97 -12.99 -0.25 -8.85
C VAL A 97 -14.06 -1.34 -8.85
N LYS A 98 -13.76 -2.49 -9.44
CA LYS A 98 -14.71 -3.60 -9.58
C LYS A 98 -14.87 -4.42 -8.30
N GLY A 99 -13.84 -4.47 -7.47
CA GLY A 99 -13.85 -5.13 -6.17
C GLY A 99 -14.16 -4.20 -5.00
N ASP A 100 -13.73 -4.62 -3.82
CA ASP A 100 -13.90 -3.85 -2.59
C ASP A 100 -12.72 -2.89 -2.34
N VAL A 101 -13.01 -1.75 -1.70
CA VAL A 101 -11.99 -0.83 -1.20
C VAL A 101 -11.92 -0.96 0.31
N SER A 102 -10.80 -1.42 0.84
CA SER A 102 -10.60 -1.65 2.27
C SER A 102 -9.32 -1.01 2.78
N VAL A 103 -9.39 -0.50 4.01
CA VAL A 103 -8.27 0.10 4.74
C VAL A 103 -8.26 -0.47 6.15
N LEU A 104 -7.13 -1.04 6.58
CA LEU A 104 -7.01 -1.56 7.95
C LEU A 104 -6.84 -0.43 8.98
N SER A 105 -6.05 0.60 8.67
CA SER A 105 -5.89 1.79 9.52
C SER A 105 -5.85 3.08 8.69
N GLY A 106 -6.94 3.85 8.74
CA GLY A 106 -7.12 5.11 8.01
C GLY A 106 -8.54 5.25 7.49
N ASN A 107 -8.73 6.02 6.42
CA ASN A 107 -10.07 6.32 5.88
C ASN A 107 -10.17 6.00 4.40
N VAL A 108 -11.40 5.67 3.96
CA VAL A 108 -11.80 5.61 2.55
C VAL A 108 -12.75 6.77 2.30
N SER A 109 -12.44 7.62 1.32
CA SER A 109 -13.30 8.70 0.85
C SER A 109 -13.60 8.56 -0.63
N LYS A 110 -14.76 9.08 -1.03
CA LYS A 110 -15.24 9.15 -2.42
C LYS A 110 -15.53 10.60 -2.78
#